data_AF-A0A2Z3R3A9-F1
#
_entry.id   AF-A0A2Z3R3A9-F1
#
_cell.length_a   1.000
_cell.length_b   1.000
_cell.length_c   1.000
_cell.angle_alpha   90.00
_cell.angle_beta   90.00
_cell.angle_gamma   90.00
#
_symmetry.space_group_name_H-M   'P 1'
#
loop_
_entity.id
_entity.type
_entity.pdbx_description
1 polymer ?
#
loop_
_entity_poly.entity_id
_entity_poly.type
_entity_poly.pdbx_seq_one_letter_code
_entity_poly.pdbx_strand_id
1 'polypeptide(L)'
;MQNTWEKAFFRFGGNDSAEAAAEMLGKVRRFQYGISTSESSGESAHVIRAAPQSSQSASGNVGQSWSEREDYRVSVDKLAGLPIGEAILTIGARTYHVVTPLLRTPIDTLEADDPRRASYVFSPMRHPTRVPDGEQGLHFGQRYADFMAG
;
A
#
# COMPACT_ATOMS: atom_id res chain seq x y z
N MET A 1 -8.75 2.50 12.59
CA MET A 1 -9.21 1.77 11.38
C MET A 1 -8.93 0.26 11.49
N GLN A 2 -9.34 -0.38 12.59
CA GLN A 2 -8.73 -1.63 13.05
C GLN A 2 -9.49 -2.91 12.66
N ASN A 3 -10.61 -2.83 11.93
CA ASN A 3 -11.50 -3.99 11.71
C ASN A 3 -11.97 -4.18 10.25
N THR A 4 -11.07 -4.01 9.28
CA THR A 4 -11.41 -4.35 7.88
C THR A 4 -10.29 -5.16 7.28
N TRP A 5 -10.63 -6.37 6.83
CA TRP A 5 -9.74 -7.36 6.23
C TRP A 5 -9.18 -6.93 4.87
N GLU A 6 -9.90 -6.04 4.19
CA GLU A 6 -9.55 -5.47 2.89
C GLU A 6 -9.40 -3.95 2.99
N LYS A 7 -8.37 -3.41 2.34
CA LYS A 7 -8.07 -1.97 2.36
C LYS A 7 -7.56 -1.52 0.99
N ALA A 8 -8.14 -0.44 0.48
CA ALA A 8 -7.67 0.23 -0.73
C ALA A 8 -7.03 1.58 -0.35
N PHE A 9 -5.79 1.78 -0.76
CA PHE A 9 -5.04 3.01 -0.55
C PHE A 9 -4.89 3.74 -1.88
N PHE A 10 -5.46 4.93 -1.97
CA PHE A 10 -5.26 5.87 -3.09
C PHE A 10 -4.12 6.83 -2.76
N ARG A 11 -3.77 7.69 -3.72
CA ARG A 11 -2.77 8.74 -3.54
C ARG A 11 -3.04 9.58 -2.29
N PHE A 12 -2.01 9.78 -1.48
CA PHE A 12 -2.06 10.66 -0.32
C PHE A 12 -1.60 12.08 -0.67
N GLY A 13 -2.27 13.08 -0.10
CA GLY A 13 -1.89 14.49 -0.23
C GLY A 13 -0.84 14.97 0.78
N GLY A 14 -0.63 14.23 1.88
CA GLY A 14 0.31 14.59 2.94
C GLY A 14 1.27 13.45 3.29
N ASN A 15 2.51 13.79 3.63
CA ASN A 15 3.57 12.83 3.92
C ASN A 15 3.24 11.97 5.14
N ASP A 16 2.73 12.57 6.22
CA ASP A 16 2.36 11.87 7.45
C ASP A 16 1.31 10.76 7.20
N SER A 17 0.40 10.99 6.25
CA SER A 17 -0.61 9.99 5.86
C SER A 17 -0.01 8.84 5.05
N ALA A 18 0.99 9.13 4.21
CA ALA A 18 1.69 8.12 3.44
C ALA A 18 2.59 7.24 4.32
N GLU A 19 3.22 7.81 5.36
CA GLU A 19 4.01 7.07 6.36
C GLU A 19 3.12 6.12 7.17
N ALA A 20 2.00 6.63 7.70
CA ALA A 20 1.03 5.80 8.43
C ALA A 20 0.48 4.65 7.55
N ALA A 21 0.24 4.91 6.26
CA ALA A 21 -0.19 3.89 5.32
C ALA A 21 0.89 2.85 5.01
N ALA A 22 2.15 3.27 4.85
CA ALA A 22 3.28 2.36 4.64
C ALA A 22 3.50 1.44 5.86
N GLU A 23 3.33 1.98 7.07
CA GLU A 23 3.37 1.19 8.30
C GLU A 23 2.23 0.18 8.37
N MET A 24 1.00 0.58 8.00
CA MET A 24 -0.16 -0.33 7.92
C MET A 24 0.02 -1.45 6.89
N LEU A 25 0.68 -1.19 5.77
CA LEU A 25 0.99 -2.20 4.74
C LEU A 25 2.08 -3.18 5.19
N GLY A 26 2.91 -2.78 6.16
CA GLY A 26 3.94 -3.59 6.75
C GLY A 26 5.28 -3.58 6.01
N LYS A 27 6.24 -4.27 6.62
CA LYS A 27 7.63 -4.38 6.16
C LYS A 27 7.93 -5.79 5.63
N VAL A 28 8.96 -5.89 4.81
CA VAL A 28 9.50 -7.14 4.26
C VAL A 28 11.01 -7.17 4.46
N ARG A 29 11.55 -8.34 4.81
CA ARG A 29 13.00 -8.56 4.85
C ARG A 29 13.53 -8.63 3.41
N ARG A 30 14.53 -7.83 3.11
CA ARG A 30 15.26 -7.83 1.83
C ARG A 30 16.75 -7.99 2.10
N PHE A 31 17.40 -8.73 1.21
CA PHE A 31 18.85 -8.80 1.18
C PHE A 31 19.37 -7.77 0.19
N GLN A 32 20.17 -6.84 0.67
CA GLN A 32 20.84 -5.84 -0.14
C GLN A 32 22.26 -6.34 -0.47
N TYR A 33 22.54 -6.44 -1.77
CA TYR A 33 23.85 -6.80 -2.28
C TYR A 33 24.66 -5.53 -2.54
N GLY A 34 25.81 -5.41 -1.89
CA GLY A 34 26.77 -4.34 -2.10
C GLY A 34 28.03 -4.86 -2.77
N ILE A 35 28.40 -4.27 -3.91
CA ILE A 35 29.72 -4.43 -4.51
C ILE A 35 30.52 -3.17 -4.18
N SER A 36 31.63 -3.33 -3.46
CA SER A 36 32.61 -2.26 -3.26
C SER A 36 33.86 -2.60 -4.06
N THR A 37 34.13 -1.83 -5.11
CA THR A 37 35.39 -1.86 -5.87
C THR A 37 36.32 -0.81 -5.30
N SER A 38 37.44 -1.25 -4.71
CA SER A 38 38.49 -0.34 -4.26
C SER A 38 39.67 -0.45 -5.23
N GLU A 39 39.87 0.60 -6.03
CA GLU A 39 41.08 0.80 -6.82
C GLU A 39 42.05 1.66 -6.02
N SER A 40 43.19 1.09 -5.66
CA SER A 40 44.30 1.79 -5.03
C SER A 40 45.30 2.17 -6.12
N SER A 41 45.34 3.45 -6.51
CA SER A 41 46.48 4.02 -7.24
C SER A 41 47.32 4.84 -6.25
N GLY A 42 48.39 4.24 -5.75
CA GLY A 42 49.35 4.94 -4.90
C GLY A 42 50.14 5.98 -5.70
N GLU A 43 49.72 7.24 -5.65
CA GLU A 43 50.57 8.36 -6.08
C GLU A 43 51.53 8.71 -4.92
N SER A 44 52.60 7.93 -4.80
CA SER A 44 53.72 8.28 -3.91
C SER A 44 54.61 9.31 -4.58
N ALA A 45 54.24 10.59 -4.46
CA ALA A 45 55.11 11.71 -4.76
C ALA A 45 56.19 11.86 -3.66
N HIS A 46 57.32 11.16 -3.81
CA HIS A 46 58.68 11.71 -3.74
C HIS A 46 59.77 10.63 -3.59
N VAL A 47 60.70 10.64 -4.56
CA VAL A 47 62.14 10.32 -4.43
C VAL A 47 62.52 8.90 -4.03
N ILE A 48 62.78 8.03 -5.03
CA ILE A 48 63.92 7.10 -5.00
C ILE A 48 64.55 7.04 -6.40
N ARG A 49 65.74 7.64 -6.55
CA ARG A 49 66.66 7.30 -7.64
C ARG A 49 67.18 5.88 -7.38
N ALA A 50 67.25 5.07 -8.44
CA ALA A 50 67.93 3.78 -8.55
C ALA A 50 67.18 2.50 -8.10
N ALA A 51 66.48 1.85 -9.05
CA ALA A 51 66.56 0.39 -9.34
C ALA A 51 65.60 0.02 -10.49
N PRO A 52 66.01 -0.77 -11.51
CA PRO A 52 65.13 -1.26 -12.56
C PRO A 52 64.54 -2.61 -12.12
N GLN A 53 63.56 -2.59 -11.22
CA GLN A 53 62.75 -3.77 -10.92
C GLN A 53 61.28 -3.35 -10.97
N SER A 54 60.70 -3.70 -12.11
CA SER A 54 59.27 -3.72 -12.37
C SER A 54 58.51 -4.39 -11.23
N SER A 55 57.70 -3.63 -10.51
CA SER A 55 56.57 -4.16 -9.76
C SER A 55 55.49 -3.08 -9.58
N GLN A 56 54.87 -2.67 -10.69
CA GLN A 56 53.53 -2.08 -10.62
C GLN A 56 52.55 -3.22 -10.31
N SER A 57 52.24 -3.43 -9.04
CA SER A 57 51.09 -4.26 -8.64
C SER A 57 49.87 -3.36 -8.48
N ALA A 58 49.01 -3.28 -9.50
CA ALA A 58 47.66 -2.76 -9.31
C ALA A 58 46.82 -3.87 -8.66
N SER A 59 46.57 -3.79 -7.35
CA SER A 59 45.63 -4.68 -6.66
C SER A 59 44.24 -4.06 -6.68
N GLY A 60 43.35 -4.56 -7.53
CA GLY A 60 41.92 -4.27 -7.45
C GLY A 60 41.26 -5.25 -6.47
N ASN A 61 40.77 -4.75 -5.33
CA ASN A 61 40.00 -5.56 -4.39
C ASN A 61 38.51 -5.34 -4.67
N VAL A 62 37.80 -6.42 -5.01
CA VAL A 62 36.34 -6.44 -5.15
C VAL A 62 35.74 -7.10 -3.91
N GLY A 63 35.21 -6.28 -3.01
CA GLY A 63 34.47 -6.74 -1.85
C GLY A 63 33.01 -6.97 -2.21
N GLN A 64 32.50 -8.18 -1.94
CA GLN A 64 31.07 -8.47 -2.01
C GLN A 64 30.53 -8.54 -0.58
N SER A 65 29.46 -7.80 -0.31
CA SER A 65 28.79 -7.80 1.00
C SER A 65 27.29 -8.00 0.83
N TRP A 66 26.72 -8.80 1.73
CA TRP A 66 25.28 -9.02 1.84
C TRP A 66 24.82 -8.45 3.17
N SER A 67 23.85 -7.55 3.14
CA SER A 67 23.23 -6.98 4.33
C SER A 67 21.74 -7.28 4.32
N GLU A 68 21.23 -7.75 5.45
CA GLU A 68 19.79 -7.96 5.63
C GLU A 68 19.15 -6.68 6.18
N ARG A 69 18.07 -6.22 5.54
CA ARG A 69 17.35 -5.00 5.93
C ARG A 69 15.84 -5.22 5.93
N GLU A 70 15.15 -4.64 6.90
CA GLU A 70 13.70 -4.54 6.89
C GLU A 70 13.27 -3.26 6.17
N ASP A 71 12.65 -3.41 5.01
CA ASP A 71 12.16 -2.31 4.20
C ASP A 71 10.63 -2.34 4.10
N TYR A 72 9.99 -1.19 3.86
CA TYR A 72 8.55 -1.15 3.61
C TYR A 72 8.17 -1.98 2.38
N ARG A 73 7.05 -2.70 2.47
CA ARG A 73 6.53 -3.49 1.35
C ARG A 73 6.20 -2.59 0.15
N VAL A 74 5.63 -1.42 0.43
CA VAL A 74 5.48 -0.30 -0.51
C VAL A 74 6.09 0.93 0.15
N SER A 75 7.05 1.58 -0.50
CA SER A 75 7.70 2.77 0.06
C SER A 75 6.74 3.96 0.13
N VAL A 76 7.01 4.86 1.06
CA VAL A 76 6.24 6.11 1.26
C VAL A 76 6.19 6.93 -0.02
N ASP A 77 7.33 7.07 -0.71
CA ASP A 77 7.42 7.78 -1.99
C ASP A 77 6.52 7.19 -3.07
N LYS A 78 6.37 5.86 -3.10
CA LYS A 78 5.49 5.18 -4.06
C LYS A 78 4.03 5.43 -3.75
N LEU A 79 3.64 5.48 -2.47
CA LEU A 79 2.28 5.80 -2.06
C LEU A 79 1.92 7.27 -2.33
N ALA A 80 2.85 8.19 -2.08
CA ALA A 80 2.68 9.62 -2.38
C ALA A 80 2.65 9.90 -3.90
N GLY A 81 3.40 9.10 -4.67
CA GLY A 81 3.54 9.21 -6.12
C GLY A 81 2.48 8.45 -6.95
N LEU A 82 1.48 7.82 -6.33
CA LEU A 82 0.43 7.12 -7.07
C LEU A 82 -0.31 8.07 -8.03
N PRO A 83 -0.45 7.75 -9.32
CA PRO A 83 -1.21 8.56 -10.27
C PRO A 83 -2.72 8.43 -10.01
N ILE A 84 -3.49 9.35 -10.59
CA ILE A 84 -4.95 9.34 -10.51
C ILE A 84 -5.47 8.07 -11.19
N GLY A 85 -6.38 7.37 -10.51
CA GLY A 85 -6.94 6.12 -11.01
C GLY A 85 -6.08 4.89 -10.70
N GLU A 86 -5.06 5.00 -9.85
CA GLU A 86 -4.35 3.83 -9.31
C GLU A 86 -4.53 3.72 -7.80
N ALA A 87 -4.49 2.47 -7.31
CA ALA A 87 -4.59 2.17 -5.89
C ALA A 87 -3.74 0.96 -5.51
N ILE A 88 -3.34 0.91 -4.23
CA ILE A 88 -2.80 -0.29 -3.61
C ILE A 88 -3.92 -0.99 -2.85
N LEU A 89 -4.26 -2.19 -3.27
CA LEU A 89 -5.29 -3.02 -2.65
C LEU A 89 -4.63 -4.10 -1.79
N THR A 90 -5.02 -4.16 -0.53
CA THR A 90 -4.60 -5.21 0.40
C THR A 90 -5.79 -6.10 0.71
N ILE A 91 -5.61 -7.41 0.51
CA ILE A 91 -6.57 -8.46 0.84
C ILE A 91 -5.83 -9.48 1.70
N GLY A 92 -6.07 -9.45 3.01
CA GLY A 92 -5.30 -10.23 3.98
C GLY A 92 -3.79 -9.92 3.89
N ALA A 93 -2.96 -10.94 3.65
CA ALA A 93 -1.50 -10.80 3.55
C ALA A 93 -1.00 -10.41 2.15
N ARG A 94 -1.90 -10.31 1.15
CA ARG A 94 -1.54 -10.02 -0.24
C ARG A 94 -1.80 -8.56 -0.55
N THR A 95 -0.87 -7.98 -1.32
CA THR A 95 -0.90 -6.58 -1.72
C THR A 95 -0.80 -6.52 -3.23
N TYR A 96 -1.69 -5.77 -3.86
CA TYR A 96 -1.83 -5.63 -5.29
C TYR A 96 -1.76 -4.16 -5.67
N HIS A 97 -1.16 -3.87 -6.82
CA HIS A 97 -1.30 -2.59 -7.48
C HIS A 97 -2.40 -2.73 -8.53
N VAL A 98 -3.43 -1.90 -8.42
CA VAL A 98 -4.62 -1.99 -9.27
C VAL A 98 -4.88 -0.65 -9.95
N VAL A 99 -5.26 -0.74 -11.23
CA VAL A 99 -5.81 0.39 -11.98
C VAL A 99 -7.31 0.41 -11.74
N THR A 100 -7.82 1.53 -11.25
CA THR A 100 -9.23 1.78 -10.99
C THR A 100 -9.84 2.47 -12.22
N PRO A 101 -10.59 1.75 -13.07
CA PRO A 101 -11.19 2.35 -14.25
C PRO A 101 -12.30 3.32 -13.86
N LEU A 102 -12.37 4.46 -14.55
CA LEU A 102 -13.52 5.35 -14.48
C LEU A 102 -14.65 4.76 -15.33
N LEU A 103 -15.73 4.34 -14.69
CA LEU A 103 -16.91 3.86 -15.40
C LEU A 103 -17.78 5.07 -15.77
N ARG A 104 -18.08 5.21 -17.07
CA ARG A 104 -19.13 6.12 -17.53
C ARG A 104 -20.47 5.43 -17.40
N THR A 105 -21.41 6.10 -16.78
CA THR A 105 -22.79 5.63 -16.63
C THR A 105 -23.72 6.46 -17.51
N PRO A 106 -24.92 5.98 -17.86
CA PRO A 106 -25.85 6.73 -18.72
C PRO A 106 -26.15 8.14 -18.21
N ILE A 107 -26.11 8.36 -16.89
CA ILE A 107 -26.31 9.69 -16.29
C ILE A 107 -25.28 10.73 -16.78
N ASP A 108 -24.07 10.31 -17.16
CA ASP A 108 -23.00 11.21 -17.60
C ASP A 108 -23.27 11.80 -18.99
N THR A 109 -24.25 11.24 -19.72
CA THR A 109 -24.66 11.69 -21.07
C THR A 109 -25.93 12.54 -21.07
N LEU A 110 -26.58 12.68 -19.91
CA LEU A 110 -27.83 13.42 -19.79
C LEU A 110 -27.56 14.88 -19.38
N GLU A 111 -28.31 15.82 -19.93
CA GLU A 111 -28.27 17.22 -19.50
C GLU A 111 -28.74 17.36 -18.04
N ALA A 112 -28.28 18.40 -17.34
CA ALA A 112 -28.51 18.55 -15.90
C ALA A 112 -30.01 18.56 -15.49
N ASP A 113 -30.88 19.03 -16.38
CA ASP A 113 -32.33 19.13 -16.22
C ASP A 113 -33.12 17.93 -16.78
N ASP A 114 -32.45 16.91 -17.33
CA ASP A 114 -33.13 15.75 -17.92
C ASP A 114 -33.87 14.94 -16.83
N PRO A 115 -35.19 14.72 -16.96
CA PRO A 115 -35.99 14.02 -15.97
C PRO A 115 -35.55 12.57 -15.73
N ARG A 116 -34.86 11.94 -16.71
CA ARG A 116 -34.32 10.58 -16.57
C ARG A 116 -33.15 10.52 -15.59
N ARG A 117 -32.51 11.63 -15.22
CA ARG A 117 -31.45 11.62 -14.19
C ARG A 117 -31.98 11.15 -12.84
N ALA A 118 -33.25 11.43 -12.52
CA ALA A 118 -33.87 11.01 -11.26
C ALA A 118 -33.90 9.49 -11.07
N SER A 119 -34.01 8.71 -12.16
CA SER A 119 -34.00 7.24 -12.07
C SER A 119 -32.61 6.64 -11.83
N TYR A 120 -31.53 7.41 -12.01
CA TYR A 120 -30.15 6.95 -11.80
C TYR A 120 -29.57 7.38 -10.45
N VAL A 121 -30.33 8.14 -9.65
CA VAL A 121 -29.89 8.52 -8.30
C VAL A 121 -30.02 7.30 -7.39
N PHE A 122 -28.91 6.89 -6.77
CA PHE A 122 -28.92 5.84 -5.75
C PHE A 122 -29.80 6.29 -4.57
N SER A 123 -30.96 5.66 -4.43
CA SER A 123 -31.79 5.79 -3.23
C SER A 123 -31.34 4.71 -2.24
N PRO A 124 -30.71 5.08 -1.10
CA PRO A 124 -30.34 4.09 -0.10
C PRO A 124 -31.58 3.35 0.36
N MET A 125 -31.59 2.03 0.17
CA MET A 125 -32.69 1.18 0.61
C MET A 125 -32.75 1.23 2.14
N ARG A 126 -33.73 1.96 2.68
CA ARG A 126 -33.97 2.00 4.12
C ARG A 126 -34.93 0.88 4.47
N HIS A 127 -34.46 -0.08 5.27
CA HIS A 127 -35.35 -1.05 5.88
C HIS A 127 -36.06 -0.40 7.07
N PRO A 128 -37.37 -0.65 7.25
CA PRO A 128 -38.08 -0.20 8.44
C PRO A 128 -37.41 -0.84 9.67
N THR A 129 -36.84 0.00 10.52
CA THR A 129 -36.21 -0.40 11.79
C THR A 129 -37.20 -0.37 12.95
N ARG A 130 -38.40 0.15 12.73
CA ARG A 130 -39.51 0.11 13.69
C ARG A 130 -40.53 -0.90 13.22
N VAL A 131 -40.98 -1.71 14.17
CA VAL A 131 -42.15 -2.56 13.99
C VAL A 131 -43.35 -1.64 13.72
N PRO A 132 -44.17 -1.91 12.69
CA PRO A 132 -45.37 -1.13 12.41
C PRO A 132 -46.28 -1.03 13.64
N ASP A 133 -46.99 0.09 13.77
CA ASP A 133 -47.93 0.29 14.87
C ASP A 133 -49.01 -0.81 14.84
N GLY A 134 -49.13 -1.56 15.94
CA GLY A 134 -50.07 -2.68 16.07
C GLY A 134 -49.45 -4.07 15.83
N GLU A 135 -48.22 -4.15 15.35
CA GLU A 135 -47.48 -5.42 15.28
C GLU A 135 -46.54 -5.55 16.49
N GLN A 136 -46.47 -6.74 17.09
CA GLN A 136 -45.47 -7.05 18.11
C GLN A 136 -44.21 -7.58 17.45
N GLY A 137 -43.06 -7.02 17.83
CA GLY A 137 -41.76 -7.55 17.41
C GLY A 137 -41.61 -9.00 17.87
N LEU A 138 -40.83 -9.79 17.13
CA LEU A 138 -40.49 -11.15 17.55
C LEU A 138 -39.77 -11.06 18.91
N HIS A 139 -40.46 -11.43 19.98
CA HIS A 139 -39.95 -11.40 21.36
C HIS A 139 -38.95 -12.54 21.60
N PHE A 140 -37.81 -12.50 20.89
CA PHE A 140 -36.78 -13.54 20.94
C PHE A 140 -36.24 -13.76 22.36
N GLY A 141 -36.19 -12.72 23.20
CA GLY A 141 -35.76 -12.84 24.59
C GLY A 141 -36.70 -13.71 25.45
N GLN A 142 -38.02 -13.52 25.33
CA GLN A 142 -39.01 -14.36 26.02
C GLN A 142 -39.02 -15.77 25.45
N ARG A 143 -39.05 -15.90 24.11
CA ARG A 143 -39.00 -17.21 23.46
C ARG A 143 -37.74 -18.01 23.78
N TYR A 144 -36.60 -17.34 23.96
CA TYR A 144 -35.36 -17.97 24.39
C TYR A 144 -35.43 -18.40 25.86
N ALA A 145 -35.97 -17.57 26.74
CA ALA A 145 -36.19 -17.93 28.14
C ALA A 145 -37.14 -19.13 28.28
N ASP A 146 -38.24 -19.15 27.54
CA ASP A 146 -39.19 -20.26 27.50
C ASP A 146 -38.57 -21.54 26.94
N PHE A 147 -37.70 -21.42 25.93
CA PHE A 147 -36.94 -22.56 25.40
C PHE A 147 -35.91 -23.11 26.40
N MET A 148 -35.22 -22.24 27.13
CA MET A 148 -34.23 -22.63 28.14
C MET A 148 -34.86 -23.11 29.46
N ALA A 149 -36.13 -22.78 29.71
CA ALA A 149 -36.90 -23.22 30.87
C ALA A 149 -37.62 -24.56 30.66
N GLY A 150 -37.44 -25.20 29.50
CA GLY A 150 -37.85 -26.58 29.21
C GLY A 150 -36.90 -27.60 29.83
#